data_AF-A0A419T0Q3-F1
#
_entry.id   AF-A0A419T0Q3-F1
#
_cell.length_a   1.000
_cell.length_b   1.000
_cell.length_c   1.000
_cell.angle_alpha   90.00
_cell.angle_beta   90.00
_cell.angle_gamma   90.00
#
_symmetry.space_group_name_H-M   'P 1'
#
loop_
_entity.id
_entity.type
_entity.pdbx_description
1 polymer ?
#
loop_
_entity_poly.entity_id
_entity_poly.type
_entity_poly.pdbx_seq_one_letter_code
_entity_poly.pdbx_strand_id
1 'polypeptide(L)'
;MIFYINKQAVEIKTRFENAPLTSPNEACAAMGMLYKIYGLSIPGKREMVSQMKEDFHGAVKNLPVPSEFAAKIITLLDDYYKDDPVTDEIYELLKYSYEEQK
;
A
#
# COMPACT_ATOMS: atom_id res chain seq x y z
N MET A 1 -7.81 15.93 -2.78
CA MET A 1 -9.10 15.24 -2.96
C MET A 1 -8.91 13.82 -3.51
N ILE A 2 -8.19 13.63 -4.62
CA ILE A 2 -7.94 12.29 -5.21
C ILE A 2 -7.15 11.38 -4.27
N PHE A 3 -6.15 11.89 -3.55
CA PHE A 3 -5.34 11.05 -2.65
C PHE A 3 -6.12 10.48 -1.46
N TYR A 4 -6.93 11.33 -0.81
CA TYR A 4 -7.84 10.93 0.25
C TYR A 4 -8.81 9.82 -0.20
N ILE A 5 -9.39 9.94 -1.40
CA ILE A 5 -10.31 8.92 -1.94
C ILE A 5 -9.62 7.57 -2.09
N ASN A 6 -8.39 7.53 -2.60
CA ASN A 6 -7.66 6.28 -2.78
C ASN A 6 -7.29 5.63 -1.43
N LYS A 7 -6.84 6.42 -0.45
CA LYS A 7 -6.59 5.92 0.92
C LYS A 7 -7.87 5.34 1.54
N GLN A 8 -8.97 6.08 1.49
CA GLN A 8 -10.25 5.61 2.02
C GLN A 8 -10.78 4.37 1.29
N ALA A 9 -10.57 4.28 -0.03
CA ALA A 9 -10.96 3.10 -0.79
C ALA A 9 -10.25 1.85 -0.26
N VAL A 10 -8.95 1.91 0.01
CA VAL A 10 -8.19 0.80 0.63
C VAL A 10 -8.76 0.46 2.01
N GLU A 11 -8.96 1.45 2.88
CA GLU A 11 -9.53 1.24 4.23
C GLU A 11 -10.91 0.58 4.17
N ILE A 12 -11.78 1.02 3.26
CA ILE A 12 -13.11 0.45 3.09
C ILE A 12 -13.03 -0.98 2.57
N LYS A 13 -12.15 -1.27 1.59
CA LYS A 13 -11.97 -2.60 1.01
C LYS A 13 -11.54 -3.66 2.04
N THR A 14 -10.77 -3.28 3.06
CA THR A 14 -10.43 -4.20 4.18
C THR A 14 -11.64 -4.69 4.99
N ARG A 15 -12.82 -4.10 4.80
CA ARG A 15 -14.06 -4.50 5.50
C ARG A 15 -14.90 -5.50 4.70
N PHE A 16 -14.51 -5.82 3.47
CA PHE A 16 -15.21 -6.74 2.59
C PHE A 16 -14.36 -7.96 2.26
N GLU A 17 -14.99 -9.10 2.04
CA GLU A 17 -14.29 -10.35 1.72
C GLU A 17 -13.77 -10.40 0.27
N ASN A 18 -14.41 -9.69 -0.67
CA ASN A 18 -14.12 -9.80 -2.11
C ASN A 18 -14.00 -8.43 -2.79
N ALA A 19 -13.14 -7.55 -2.28
CA ALA A 19 -12.95 -6.22 -2.85
C ALA A 19 -11.47 -5.98 -3.22
N PRO A 20 -11.02 -6.43 -4.40
CA PRO A 20 -9.61 -6.36 -4.78
C PRO A 20 -9.16 -4.92 -5.03
N LEU A 21 -7.85 -4.67 -4.93
CA LEU A 21 -7.26 -3.45 -5.46
C LEU A 21 -7.35 -3.48 -7.00
N THR A 22 -7.71 -2.36 -7.62
CA THR A 22 -7.98 -2.30 -9.06
C THR A 22 -7.04 -1.36 -9.81
N SER A 23 -6.21 -0.59 -9.10
CA SER A 23 -5.32 0.42 -9.66
C SER A 23 -3.97 0.53 -8.92
N PRO A 24 -2.92 1.05 -9.58
CA PRO A 24 -1.62 1.31 -8.93
C PRO A 24 -1.72 2.36 -7.82
N ASN A 25 -2.69 3.28 -7.91
CA ASN A 25 -2.97 4.27 -6.88
C ASN A 25 -3.35 3.61 -5.56
N GLU A 26 -4.25 2.62 -5.62
CA GLU A 26 -4.65 1.86 -4.43
C GLU A 26 -3.52 0.98 -3.91
N ALA A 27 -2.76 0.31 -4.79
CA ALA A 27 -1.60 -0.49 -4.39
C ALA A 27 -0.54 0.37 -3.68
N CYS A 28 -0.22 1.55 -4.21
CA CYS A 28 0.74 2.47 -3.60
C CYS A 28 0.19 3.13 -2.33
N ALA A 29 -1.10 3.42 -2.26
CA ALA A 29 -1.74 3.88 -1.03
C ALA A 29 -1.67 2.81 0.08
N ALA A 30 -1.96 1.55 -0.26
CA ALA A 30 -1.85 0.41 0.64
C ALA A 30 -0.42 0.24 1.17
N MET A 31 0.59 0.32 0.31
CA MET A 31 1.99 0.31 0.72
C MET A 31 2.32 1.46 1.67
N GLY A 32 1.93 2.70 1.35
CA GLY A 32 2.16 3.86 2.23
C GLY A 32 1.61 3.64 3.64
N MET A 33 0.37 3.14 3.75
CA MET A 33 -0.24 2.78 5.02
C MET A 33 0.54 1.68 5.75
N LEU A 34 0.95 0.63 5.05
CA LEU A 34 1.70 -0.49 5.64
C LEU A 34 3.07 -0.05 6.16
N TYR A 35 3.84 0.73 5.40
CA TYR A 35 5.13 1.24 5.87
C TYR A 35 4.97 2.02 7.18
N LYS A 36 3.92 2.84 7.31
CA LYS A 36 3.63 3.56 8.56
C LYS A 36 3.26 2.62 9.69
N ILE A 37 2.38 1.65 9.44
CA ILE A 37 1.91 0.69 10.44
C ILE A 37 3.07 -0.16 10.98
N TYR A 38 4.03 -0.53 10.13
CA TYR A 38 5.24 -1.25 10.53
C TYR A 38 6.32 -0.35 11.17
N GLY A 39 6.12 0.97 11.24
CA GLY A 39 7.10 1.91 11.76
C GLY A 39 8.35 2.05 10.89
N LEU A 40 8.26 1.72 9.59
CA LEU A 40 9.34 1.81 8.62
C LEU A 40 9.40 3.23 8.03
N SER A 41 10.57 3.64 7.53
CA SER A 41 10.70 4.88 6.77
C SER A 41 9.96 4.79 5.42
N ILE A 42 9.49 5.93 4.90
CA ILE A 42 8.92 6.01 3.55
C ILE A 42 9.87 5.35 2.54
N PRO A 43 9.40 4.40 1.71
CA PRO A 43 10.23 3.72 0.72
C PRO A 43 10.70 4.68 -0.37
N GLY A 44 11.87 4.40 -0.95
CA GLY A 44 12.31 5.10 -2.16
C GLY A 44 11.41 4.77 -3.36
N LYS A 45 11.21 5.73 -4.26
CA LYS A 45 10.44 5.53 -5.49
C LYS A 45 11.12 4.47 -6.39
N ARG A 46 10.34 3.52 -6.90
CA ARG A 46 10.70 2.61 -7.99
C ARG A 46 9.90 2.93 -9.25
N GLU A 47 10.25 2.27 -10.35
CA GLU A 47 9.56 2.48 -11.63
C GLU A 47 8.25 1.70 -11.69
N MET A 48 8.21 0.52 -11.08
CA MET A 48 7.09 -0.43 -11.18
C MET A 48 6.52 -0.79 -9.81
N VAL A 49 5.21 -1.09 -9.76
CA VAL A 49 4.54 -1.52 -8.52
C VAL A 49 5.11 -2.85 -8.01
N SER A 50 5.47 -3.78 -8.89
CA SER A 50 6.12 -5.05 -8.53
C SER A 50 7.39 -4.83 -7.70
N GLN A 51 8.24 -3.91 -8.13
CA GLN A 51 9.49 -3.56 -7.42
C GLN A 51 9.21 -2.97 -6.04
N MET A 52 8.20 -2.09 -5.93
CA MET A 52 7.79 -1.53 -4.64
C MET A 52 7.25 -2.62 -3.70
N LYS A 53 6.48 -3.59 -4.22
CA LYS A 53 5.98 -4.74 -3.45
C LYS A 53 7.13 -5.62 -2.96
N GLU A 54 8.10 -5.91 -3.82
CA GLU A 54 9.30 -6.68 -3.46
C GLU A 54 10.10 -5.99 -2.34
N ASP A 55 10.31 -4.68 -2.45
CA ASP A 55 10.97 -3.89 -1.40
C ASP A 55 10.20 -3.96 -0.06
N PHE A 56 8.87 -3.86 -0.11
CA PHE A 56 8.01 -3.99 1.07
C PHE A 56 8.15 -5.37 1.72
N HIS A 57 7.96 -6.45 0.96
CA HIS A 57 8.08 -7.82 1.48
C HIS A 57 9.48 -8.11 2.01
N GLY A 58 10.52 -7.60 1.36
CA GLY A 58 11.89 -7.66 1.85
C GLY A 58 12.06 -6.99 3.21
N ALA A 59 11.48 -5.80 3.38
CA ALA A 59 11.55 -5.04 4.63
C ALA A 59 10.80 -5.69 5.80
N VAL A 60 9.66 -6.37 5.53
CA VAL A 60 8.82 -6.98 6.57
C VAL A 60 9.02 -8.48 6.76
N LYS A 61 9.89 -9.13 5.97
CA LYS A 61 10.05 -10.60 5.92
C LYS A 61 10.18 -11.29 7.28
N ASN A 62 10.89 -10.66 8.23
CA ASN A 62 11.16 -11.22 9.56
C ASN A 62 10.38 -10.49 10.67
N LEU A 63 9.42 -9.63 10.33
CA LEU A 63 8.62 -8.87 11.27
C LEU A 63 7.26 -9.56 11.46
N PRO A 64 6.72 -9.57 12.69
CA PRO A 64 5.36 -10.03 12.91
C PRO A 64 4.37 -9.06 12.26
N VAL A 65 3.23 -9.58 11.80
CA VAL A 65 2.15 -8.73 11.29
C VAL A 65 1.53 -7.96 12.47
N PRO A 66 1.53 -6.61 12.45
CA PRO A 66 1.26 -5.80 13.64
C PRO A 66 -0.22 -5.70 14.01
N SER A 67 -1.15 -6.02 13.10
CA SER A 67 -2.59 -6.01 13.37
C SER A 67 -3.37 -6.82 12.34
N GLU A 68 -4.62 -7.20 12.66
CA GLU A 68 -5.55 -7.81 11.69
C GLU A 68 -5.80 -6.87 10.49
N PHE A 69 -5.88 -5.57 10.74
CA PHE A 69 -6.02 -4.57 9.69
C PHE A 69 -4.83 -4.60 8.72
N ALA A 70 -3.60 -4.65 9.24
CA ALA A 70 -2.40 -4.80 8.41
C ALA A 70 -2.43 -6.10 7.60
N ALA A 71 -2.84 -7.22 8.22
CA ALA A 71 -2.96 -8.51 7.52
C ALA A 71 -3.92 -8.43 6.32
N LYS A 72 -5.05 -7.72 6.46
CA LYS A 72 -6.01 -7.52 5.37
C LYS A 72 -5.43 -6.65 4.26
N ILE A 73 -4.73 -5.56 4.59
CA ILE A 73 -4.09 -4.73 3.55
C ILE A 73 -3.00 -5.52 2.81
N ILE A 74 -2.20 -6.34 3.52
CA ILE A 74 -1.20 -7.21 2.89
C ILE A 74 -1.88 -8.17 1.92
N THR A 75 -2.96 -8.83 2.33
CA THR A 75 -3.71 -9.74 1.44
C THR A 75 -4.20 -9.01 0.19
N LEU A 76 -4.80 -7.82 0.34
CA LEU A 76 -5.24 -6.99 -0.78
C LEU A 76 -4.09 -6.60 -1.71
N LEU A 77 -2.92 -6.29 -1.14
CA LEU A 77 -1.72 -5.93 -1.90
C LEU A 77 -1.17 -7.13 -2.65
N ASP A 78 -1.14 -8.30 -2.03
CA ASP A 78 -0.61 -9.55 -2.60
C ASP A 78 -1.45 -10.01 -3.78
N ASP A 79 -2.78 -9.91 -3.66
CA ASP A 79 -3.74 -10.22 -4.72
C ASP A 79 -3.69 -9.24 -5.91
N TYR A 80 -3.06 -8.08 -5.74
CA TYR A 80 -2.84 -7.15 -6.84
C TYR A 80 -1.76 -7.68 -7.80
N TYR A 81 -2.21 -8.23 -8.93
CA TYR A 81 -1.35 -8.89 -9.93
C TYR A 81 -0.83 -7.99 -11.04
N LYS A 82 -1.37 -6.78 -11.21
CA LYS A 82 -0.97 -5.89 -12.29
C LYS A 82 0.37 -5.25 -11.96
N ASP A 83 1.24 -5.19 -12.96
CA ASP A 83 2.51 -4.47 -12.84
C ASP A 83 2.45 -3.17 -13.64
N ASP A 84 1.92 -2.14 -12.98
CA ASP A 84 1.74 -0.80 -13.54
C ASP A 84 2.90 0.12 -13.11
N PRO A 85 3.20 1.17 -13.90
CA PRO A 85 4.23 2.14 -13.57
C PRO A 85 3.84 3.01 -12.37
N VAL A 86 4.84 3.36 -11.56
CA VAL A 86 4.72 4.31 -10.45
C VAL A 86 5.14 5.70 -10.95
N THR A 87 4.16 6.49 -11.34
CA THR A 87 4.37 7.90 -11.71
C THR A 87 4.73 8.73 -10.46
N ASP A 88 5.21 9.96 -10.66
CA ASP A 88 5.48 10.87 -9.54
C ASP A 88 4.22 11.14 -8.71
N GLU A 89 3.05 11.29 -9.36
CA GLU A 89 1.78 11.49 -8.67
C GLU A 89 1.38 10.30 -7.80
N ILE A 90 1.59 9.07 -8.30
CA ILE A 90 1.33 7.83 -7.54
C ILE A 90 2.29 7.72 -6.34
N TYR A 91 3.54 8.14 -6.51
CA TYR A 91 4.49 8.17 -5.42
C TYR A 91 4.14 9.23 -4.36
N GLU A 92 3.66 10.41 -4.76
CA GLU A 92 3.15 11.41 -3.82
C GLU A 92 1.90 10.91 -3.07
N LEU A 93 1.04 10.14 -3.73
CA LEU A 93 -0.06 9.44 -3.06
C LEU A 93 0.46 8.45 -2.00
N LEU A 94 1.50 7.68 -2.29
CA LEU A 94 2.10 6.78 -1.30
C LEU A 94 2.56 7.55 -0.06
N LYS A 95 3.30 8.65 -0.24
CA LYS A 95 3.76 9.51 0.85
C LYS A 95 2.60 10.08 1.66
N TYR A 96 1.58 10.60 0.96
CA TYR A 96 0.37 11.10 1.60
C TYR A 96 -0.30 10.03 2.47
N SER A 97 -0.47 8.81 1.93
CA SER A 97 -1.06 7.69 2.66
C SER A 97 -0.23 7.27 3.88
N TYR A 98 1.09 7.36 3.80
CA TYR A 98 1.99 7.13 4.93
C TYR A 98 1.82 8.18 6.04
N GLU A 99 1.81 9.47 5.69
CA GLU A 99 1.72 10.56 6.68
C GLU A 99 0.34 10.64 7.34
N GLU A 100 -0.72 10.38 6.58
CA GLU A 100 -2.10 10.42 7.09
C GLU A 100 -2.53 9.13 7.81
N GLN A 101 -1.69 8.09 7.80
CA GLN A 101 -1.98 6.86 8.52
C GLN A 101 -1.74 7.08 10.01
N LYS A 102 -2.84 6.96 10.79
CA LYS A 102 -2.87 7.07 12.25
C LYS A 102 -2.82 5.71 12.91
#